data_AF-A0AAE1G059-F1
#
_entry.id   AF-A0AAE1G059-F1
#
_cell.length_a   1.000
_cell.length_b   1.000
_cell.length_c   1.000
_cell.angle_alpha   90.00
_cell.angle_beta   90.00
_cell.angle_gamma   90.00
#
_symmetry.space_group_name_H-M   'P 1'
#
loop_
_entity.id
_entity.type
_entity.pdbx_description
1 polymer ?
#
loop_
_entity_poly.entity_id
_entity_poly.type
_entity_poly.pdbx_seq_one_letter_code
_entity_poly.pdbx_strand_id
1 'polypeptide(L)'
;MDLHEVFDFKKNGFDNVIEKVTEDSVTIRTNIRTRDDFKKWNEVYMAKTHSRFNSKRLRSVGERKLFREVLICHHGVKHKGVKKTYTGCQVHMDVTIRTGSKNSLYSDKLMKEYPCFIIIKGNHNHPTASAEALNQLPVSPTTRMMFEKYFEQGLTTAQASRHHIWKMDLYILRKYIRAERTGNWELHLQTIQEMPPYLAASGHNLYVKSARLFLQQMSNLKTQHPNVQQYFEEGFHVVRRSDRLWAGLSSDLIIEQVLMRSLKTCGGLKRGRGMTEQQRLLWLLSMPACAEINQAMQEITRVNFNTGEQNQDMTKARQSRDWKDTLSVLRYLQKRNPFSSDPTLRNIATGFHAHPTVTVDTAHAVGAKILASMDGKTPAEYTFKRKDQAVTIGIK
;
A
#
# COMPACT_ATOMS: atom_id res chain seq x y z
N MET A 1 5.39 1.73 29.11
CA MET A 1 5.42 2.95 28.27
C MET A 1 5.76 4.08 29.22
N ASP A 2 6.86 4.80 28.97
CA ASP A 2 7.26 5.89 29.86
C ASP A 2 6.24 7.03 29.74
N LEU A 3 5.54 7.33 30.83
CA LEU A 3 4.52 8.38 30.86
C LEU A 3 5.12 9.76 30.58
N HIS A 4 6.38 10.00 30.96
CA HIS A 4 7.06 11.25 30.65
C HIS A 4 7.31 11.41 29.15
N GLU A 5 7.70 10.32 28.48
CA GLU A 5 7.84 10.31 27.03
C GLU A 5 6.50 10.54 26.35
N VAL A 6 5.41 9.90 26.80
CA VAL A 6 4.07 10.03 26.20
C VAL A 6 3.55 11.46 26.28
N PHE A 7 3.79 12.17 27.39
CA PHE A 7 3.28 13.53 27.58
C PHE A 7 4.30 14.64 27.28
N ASP A 8 5.49 14.33 26.75
CA ASP A 8 6.41 15.35 26.27
C ASP A 8 5.90 16.00 24.97
N PHE A 9 5.20 17.13 25.14
CA PHE A 9 4.64 17.96 24.07
C PHE A 9 5.30 19.35 24.02
N LYS A 10 6.49 19.53 24.63
CA LYS A 10 7.18 20.83 24.69
C LYS A 10 7.44 21.41 23.30
N LYS A 11 7.79 20.55 22.33
CA LYS A 11 7.98 20.92 20.92
C LYS A 11 6.70 21.46 20.25
N ASN A 12 5.54 21.15 20.80
CA ASN A 12 4.23 21.59 20.32
C ASN A 12 3.69 22.80 21.10
N GLY A 13 4.48 23.37 22.02
CA GLY A 13 4.09 24.52 22.86
C GLY A 13 3.26 24.17 24.09
N PHE A 14 3.10 22.88 24.38
CA PHE A 14 2.36 22.41 25.55
C PHE A 14 3.32 21.89 26.61
N ASP A 15 3.27 22.51 27.79
CA ASP A 15 4.01 22.03 28.94
C ASP A 15 3.08 21.23 29.83
N ASN A 16 3.44 19.97 30.05
CA ASN A 16 2.59 18.98 30.73
C ASN A 16 3.30 18.53 32.01
N VAL A 17 2.63 18.69 33.14
CA VAL A 17 3.09 18.22 34.45
C VAL A 17 2.19 17.09 34.89
N ILE A 18 2.77 15.91 35.12
CA ILE A 18 2.05 14.76 35.66
C ILE A 18 1.86 15.01 37.15
N GLU A 19 0.61 15.26 37.58
CA GLU A 19 0.27 15.58 38.96
C GLU A 19 0.05 14.30 39.78
N LYS A 20 -0.64 13.32 39.22
CA LYS A 20 -0.98 12.08 39.91
C LYS A 20 -1.09 10.91 38.93
N VAL A 21 -0.47 9.79 39.30
CA VAL A 21 -0.62 8.51 38.62
C VAL A 21 -1.21 7.51 39.61
N THR A 22 -2.28 6.84 39.21
CA THR A 22 -2.87 5.69 39.91
C THR A 22 -2.90 4.51 38.94
N GLU A 23 -3.19 3.31 39.42
CA GLU A 23 -3.30 2.10 38.57
C GLU A 23 -4.21 2.30 37.35
N ASP A 24 -5.35 3.02 37.53
CA ASP A 24 -6.35 3.20 36.48
C ASP A 24 -6.47 4.63 35.94
N SER A 25 -5.61 5.56 36.37
CA SER A 25 -5.75 6.95 35.93
C SER A 25 -4.47 7.78 35.96
N VAL A 26 -4.39 8.73 35.04
CA VAL A 26 -3.32 9.72 34.98
C VAL A 26 -3.97 11.11 35.00
N THR A 27 -3.51 11.95 35.91
CA THR A 27 -3.91 13.36 36.03
C THR A 27 -2.76 14.25 35.60
N ILE A 28 -3.03 15.12 34.65
CA ILE A 28 -2.06 15.99 33.99
C ILE A 28 -2.53 17.42 34.13
N ARG A 29 -1.58 18.30 34.43
CA ARG A 29 -1.77 19.74 34.37
C ARG A 29 -1.04 20.31 33.16
N THR A 30 -1.67 21.27 32.49
CA THR A 30 -1.11 21.85 31.28
C THR A 30 -1.44 23.34 31.15
N ASN A 31 -0.61 24.06 30.39
CA ASN A 31 -0.68 25.50 30.16
C ASN A 31 -1.84 25.94 29.22
N ILE A 32 -2.73 25.02 28.84
CA ILE A 32 -3.89 25.26 27.97
C ILE A 32 -4.91 26.20 28.63
N ARG A 33 -5.35 27.22 27.89
CA ARG A 33 -6.31 28.22 28.39
C ARG A 33 -7.61 28.27 27.61
N THR A 34 -7.62 27.78 26.37
CA THR A 34 -8.79 27.83 25.49
C THR A 34 -9.22 26.45 25.02
N ARG A 35 -10.44 26.37 24.50
CA ARG A 35 -10.95 25.15 23.85
C ARG A 35 -10.13 24.77 22.61
N ASP A 36 -9.65 25.74 21.85
CA ASP A 36 -8.91 25.47 20.62
C ASP A 36 -7.48 25.00 20.90
N ASP A 37 -6.85 25.51 21.95
CA ASP A 37 -5.59 24.96 22.46
C ASP A 37 -5.76 23.50 22.89
N PHE A 38 -6.88 23.17 23.54
CA PHE A 38 -7.19 21.78 23.89
C PHE A 38 -7.36 20.88 22.65
N LYS A 39 -8.02 21.35 21.59
CA LYS A 39 -8.15 20.55 20.35
C LYS A 39 -6.77 20.19 19.78
N LYS A 40 -5.87 21.18 19.70
CA LYS A 40 -4.49 20.98 19.24
C LYS A 40 -3.73 20.00 20.13
N TRP A 41 -3.84 20.15 21.45
CA TRP A 41 -3.23 19.22 22.40
C TRP A 41 -3.76 17.79 22.21
N ASN A 42 -5.07 17.64 22.04
CA ASN A 42 -5.70 16.33 21.87
C ASN A 42 -5.28 15.68 20.54
N GLU A 43 -5.08 16.44 19.46
CA GLU A 43 -4.53 15.91 18.21
C GLU A 43 -3.12 15.32 18.39
N VAL A 44 -2.24 16.03 19.13
CA VAL A 44 -0.89 15.54 19.44
C VAL A 44 -0.96 14.26 20.28
N TYR A 45 -1.82 14.25 21.31
CA TYR A 45 -2.03 13.09 22.15
C TYR A 45 -2.53 11.88 21.34
N MET A 46 -3.61 12.05 20.56
CA MET A 46 -4.20 10.98 19.74
C MET A 46 -3.20 10.42 18.71
N ALA A 47 -2.36 11.27 18.13
CA ALA A 47 -1.32 10.84 17.18
C ALA A 47 -0.25 9.98 17.86
N LYS A 48 0.17 10.34 19.09
CA LYS A 48 1.23 9.63 19.82
C LYS A 48 0.76 8.31 20.45
N THR A 49 -0.49 8.26 20.90
CA THR A 49 -1.07 7.06 21.53
C THR A 49 -1.85 6.17 20.56
N HIS A 50 -1.99 6.59 19.30
CA HIS A 50 -2.84 5.97 18.29
C HIS A 50 -4.29 5.75 18.77
N SER A 51 -4.80 6.58 19.66
CA SER A 51 -6.14 6.42 20.23
C SER A 51 -7.06 7.57 19.85
N ARG A 52 -8.19 7.27 19.20
CA ARG A 52 -9.20 8.29 18.86
C ARG A 52 -10.19 8.51 20.00
N PHE A 53 -10.34 9.77 20.38
CA PHE A 53 -11.34 10.24 21.34
C PHE A 53 -12.47 11.02 20.64
N ASN A 54 -13.70 10.71 21.03
CA ASN A 54 -14.91 11.40 20.60
C ASN A 54 -15.54 12.12 21.79
N SER A 55 -16.05 13.34 21.57
CA SER A 55 -16.83 14.04 22.60
C SER A 55 -18.06 13.23 23.00
N LYS A 56 -18.23 13.00 24.31
CA LYS A 56 -19.40 12.34 24.92
C LYS A 56 -20.38 13.35 25.50
N ARG A 57 -19.88 14.38 26.18
CA ARG A 57 -20.71 15.40 26.82
C ARG A 57 -19.94 16.71 26.99
N LEU A 58 -20.49 17.78 26.45
CA LEU A 58 -20.12 19.15 26.81
C LEU A 58 -20.97 19.56 28.02
N ARG A 59 -20.35 19.98 29.12
CA ARG A 59 -21.09 20.38 30.34
C ARG A 59 -21.32 21.90 30.34
N SER A 60 -22.46 22.33 30.86
CA SER A 60 -22.71 23.74 31.14
C SER A 60 -21.63 24.29 32.05
N VAL A 61 -21.16 25.48 31.69
CA VAL A 61 -20.03 26.16 32.32
C VAL A 61 -20.61 27.09 33.40
N GLY A 62 -20.15 26.98 34.65
CA GLY A 62 -20.48 27.93 35.71
C GLY A 62 -19.37 28.99 35.87
N GLU A 63 -19.61 30.07 36.62
CA GLU A 63 -18.72 31.26 36.75
C GLU A 63 -17.22 30.95 37.01
N ARG A 64 -16.90 29.78 37.56
CA ARG A 64 -15.54 29.39 37.98
C ARG A 64 -14.81 28.43 37.04
N LYS A 65 -15.44 28.03 35.93
CA LYS A 65 -14.84 27.15 34.91
C LYS A 65 -14.93 27.87 33.57
N LEU A 66 -13.93 27.72 32.70
CA LEU A 66 -14.00 28.22 31.32
C LEU A 66 -14.54 27.14 30.39
N PHE A 67 -14.16 25.89 30.65
CA PHE A 67 -14.43 24.79 29.73
C PHE A 67 -14.40 23.46 30.48
N ARG A 68 -15.37 22.59 30.19
CA ARG A 68 -15.32 21.18 30.60
C ARG A 68 -15.91 20.26 29.55
N GLU A 69 -15.11 19.31 29.10
CA GLU A 69 -15.50 18.31 28.10
C GLU A 69 -15.09 16.92 28.56
N VAL A 70 -15.99 15.95 28.36
CA VAL A 70 -15.69 14.53 28.59
C VAL A 70 -15.64 13.84 27.24
N LEU A 71 -14.50 13.24 26.92
CA LEU A 71 -14.28 12.44 25.72
C LEU A 71 -14.23 10.96 26.07
N ILE A 72 -14.65 10.11 25.13
CA ILE A 72 -14.53 8.65 25.23
C ILE A 72 -13.80 8.10 24.02
N CYS A 73 -13.21 6.92 24.17
CA CYS A 73 -12.70 6.18 23.02
C CYS A 73 -13.79 6.02 21.94
N HIS A 74 -13.40 6.02 20.67
CA HIS A 74 -14.32 5.78 19.56
C HIS A 74 -15.00 4.39 19.60
N HIS A 75 -14.37 3.38 20.22
CA HIS A 75 -15.00 2.08 20.50
C HIS A 75 -15.82 2.07 21.81
N GLY A 76 -15.91 3.21 22.51
CA GLY A 76 -16.73 3.38 23.71
C GLY A 76 -18.22 3.50 23.37
N VAL A 77 -19.08 3.12 24.31
CA VAL A 77 -20.53 3.16 24.11
C VAL A 77 -21.04 4.60 24.12
N LYS A 78 -21.56 5.07 22.99
CA LYS A 78 -22.40 6.28 22.92
C LYS A 78 -23.87 5.87 23.13
N HIS A 79 -24.65 6.67 23.86
CA HIS A 79 -26.10 6.50 23.89
C HIS A 79 -26.65 6.76 22.48
N LYS A 80 -27.36 5.76 21.92
CA LYS A 80 -28.00 5.65 20.59
C LYS A 80 -27.19 4.85 19.55
N GLY A 81 -27.57 3.57 19.42
CA GLY A 81 -27.24 2.69 18.30
C GLY A 81 -25.97 1.86 18.51
N VAL A 82 -26.15 0.57 18.83
CA VAL A 82 -25.04 -0.40 18.87
C VAL A 82 -24.60 -0.67 17.44
N LYS A 83 -23.47 -0.10 17.00
CA LYS A 83 -22.76 -0.60 15.82
C LYS A 83 -22.02 -1.87 16.20
N LYS A 84 -21.97 -2.87 15.30
CA LYS A 84 -21.26 -4.15 15.49
C LYS A 84 -19.77 -4.01 15.85
N THR A 85 -19.16 -2.85 15.64
CA THR A 85 -17.74 -2.58 15.85
C THR A 85 -17.39 -1.98 17.23
N TYR A 86 -18.35 -1.72 18.12
CA TYR A 86 -18.04 -1.18 19.45
C TYR A 86 -17.59 -2.28 20.41
N THR A 87 -16.38 -2.16 20.97
CA THR A 87 -15.87 -3.09 21.98
C THR A 87 -16.30 -2.73 23.41
N GLY A 88 -17.03 -1.63 23.58
CA GLY A 88 -17.43 -1.13 24.90
C GLY A 88 -16.26 -0.56 25.71
N CYS A 89 -15.27 0.03 25.02
CA CYS A 89 -14.05 0.54 25.64
C CYS A 89 -14.37 1.57 26.75
N GLN A 90 -13.81 1.34 27.94
CA GLN A 90 -14.06 2.15 29.15
C GLN A 90 -13.16 3.39 29.25
N VAL A 91 -12.21 3.55 28.33
CA VAL A 91 -11.28 4.68 28.33
C VAL A 91 -12.02 5.99 28.10
N HIS A 92 -11.82 6.94 29.01
CA HIS A 92 -12.37 8.28 28.90
C HIS A 92 -11.41 9.33 29.43
N MET A 93 -11.55 10.54 28.88
CA MET A 93 -10.73 11.70 29.19
C MET A 93 -11.67 12.82 29.68
N ASP A 94 -11.47 13.32 30.90
CA ASP A 94 -12.17 14.49 31.43
C ASP A 94 -11.20 15.68 31.41
N VAL A 95 -11.60 16.73 30.71
CA VAL A 95 -10.79 17.94 30.55
C VAL A 95 -11.52 19.11 31.17
N THR A 96 -10.83 19.83 32.05
CA THR A 96 -11.39 20.99 32.77
C THR A 96 -10.39 22.15 32.76
N ILE A 97 -10.78 23.28 32.19
CA ILE A 97 -10.02 24.55 32.24
C ILE A 97 -10.67 25.47 33.27
N ARG A 98 -9.87 26.00 34.20
CA ARG A 98 -10.33 26.86 35.31
C ARG A 98 -9.74 28.27 35.20
N THR A 99 -10.51 29.28 35.61
CA THR A 99 -10.06 30.69 35.73
C THR A 99 -9.31 30.97 37.03
N GLY A 100 -9.48 30.12 38.05
CA GLY A 100 -8.92 30.30 39.39
C GLY A 100 -9.69 31.34 40.21
N SER A 101 -10.24 30.94 41.36
CA SER A 101 -10.72 31.86 42.40
C SER A 101 -9.56 32.39 43.25
N LYS A 102 -9.76 33.50 43.99
CA LYS A 102 -8.77 34.07 44.93
C LYS A 102 -8.16 33.01 45.86
N ASN A 103 -9.00 32.13 46.43
CA ASN A 103 -8.54 31.04 47.29
C ASN A 103 -7.73 29.98 46.52
N SER A 104 -8.16 29.58 45.32
CA SER A 104 -7.41 28.58 44.55
C SER A 104 -6.06 29.12 44.04
N LEU A 105 -5.97 30.41 43.72
CA LEU A 105 -4.72 31.05 43.34
C LEU A 105 -3.75 31.21 44.54
N TYR A 106 -4.29 31.22 45.75
CA TYR A 106 -3.53 31.24 47.00
C TYR A 106 -3.05 29.84 47.41
N SER A 107 -3.95 28.84 47.36
CA SER A 107 -3.65 27.47 47.77
C SER A 107 -2.82 26.69 46.74
N ASP A 108 -2.98 27.00 45.46
CA ASP A 108 -2.38 26.26 44.36
C ASP A 108 -1.54 27.19 43.48
N LYS A 109 -0.24 27.23 43.77
CA LYS A 109 0.73 28.11 43.09
C LYS A 109 0.87 27.81 41.59
N LEU A 110 0.57 26.57 41.17
CA LEU A 110 0.67 26.11 39.78
C LEU A 110 -0.57 26.48 38.95
N MET A 111 -1.67 26.91 39.58
CA MET A 111 -2.93 27.24 38.90
C MET A 111 -2.80 28.41 37.92
N LYS A 112 -1.86 29.34 38.16
CA LYS A 112 -1.57 30.47 37.25
C LYS A 112 -0.87 30.02 35.97
N GLU A 113 0.00 29.03 36.07
CA GLU A 113 0.86 28.56 34.97
C GLU A 113 0.19 27.41 34.20
N TYR A 114 -0.48 26.50 34.92
CA TYR A 114 -1.13 25.31 34.37
C TYR A 114 -2.63 25.26 34.70
N PRO A 115 -3.47 26.08 34.02
CA PRO A 115 -4.86 26.23 34.37
C PRO A 115 -5.79 25.07 33.96
N CYS A 116 -5.28 24.12 33.16
CA CYS A 116 -6.04 23.01 32.62
C CYS A 116 -5.68 21.68 33.31
N PHE A 117 -6.73 20.92 33.64
CA PHE A 117 -6.65 19.58 34.19
C PHE A 117 -7.16 18.57 33.17
N ILE A 118 -6.34 17.57 32.87
CA ILE A 118 -6.68 16.45 31.99
C ILE A 118 -6.57 15.17 32.80
N ILE A 119 -7.68 14.46 32.94
CA ILE A 119 -7.76 13.19 33.67
C ILE A 119 -8.11 12.10 32.67
N ILE A 120 -7.19 11.17 32.46
CA ILE A 120 -7.37 10.01 31.57
C ILE A 120 -7.57 8.79 32.45
N LYS A 121 -8.67 8.05 32.22
CA LYS A 121 -9.07 6.89 33.03
C LYS A 121 -9.28 5.65 32.18
N GLY A 122 -8.88 4.51 32.73
CA GLY A 122 -9.11 3.17 32.18
C GLY A 122 -8.11 2.73 31.12
N ASN A 123 -8.25 1.46 30.71
CA ASN A 123 -7.37 0.80 29.73
C ASN A 123 -8.14 0.42 28.45
N HIS A 124 -7.46 0.50 27.30
CA HIS A 124 -8.04 0.08 26.03
C HIS A 124 -8.20 -1.44 25.99
N ASN A 125 -9.38 -1.92 25.61
CA ASN A 125 -9.67 -3.36 25.42
C ASN A 125 -9.59 -3.78 23.94
N HIS A 126 -8.99 -2.94 23.10
CA HIS A 126 -8.81 -3.15 21.67
C HIS A 126 -7.43 -2.64 21.24
N PRO A 127 -6.84 -3.19 20.16
CA PRO A 127 -5.61 -2.64 19.61
C PRO A 127 -5.80 -1.19 19.16
N THR A 128 -4.90 -0.30 19.56
CA THR A 128 -4.90 1.11 19.11
C THR A 128 -4.10 1.30 17.81
N ALA A 129 -3.18 0.38 17.50
CA ALA A 129 -2.33 0.44 16.31
C ALA A 129 -2.82 -0.43 15.12
N SER A 130 -4.07 -0.90 15.13
CA SER A 130 -4.63 -1.63 13.98
C SER A 130 -4.95 -0.68 12.82
N ALA A 131 -4.95 -1.18 11.58
CA ALA A 131 -5.30 -0.37 10.40
C ALA A 131 -6.69 0.26 10.52
N GLU A 132 -7.66 -0.46 11.10
CA GLU A 132 -8.99 0.07 11.38
C GLU A 132 -8.95 1.24 12.39
N ALA A 133 -8.20 1.11 13.48
CA ALA A 133 -8.07 2.16 14.48
C ALA A 133 -7.33 3.40 13.92
N LEU A 134 -6.28 3.19 13.12
CA LEU A 134 -5.51 4.27 12.48
C LEU A 134 -6.35 5.04 11.45
N ASN A 135 -7.23 4.37 10.69
CA ASN A 135 -8.16 5.02 9.76
C ASN A 135 -9.15 5.98 10.44
N GLN A 136 -9.31 5.87 11.76
CA GLN A 136 -10.16 6.75 12.52
C GLN A 136 -9.41 8.00 13.01
N LEU A 137 -8.07 8.02 13.00
CA LEU A 137 -7.35 9.21 13.45
C LEU A 137 -7.61 10.42 12.51
N PRO A 138 -7.54 11.65 13.04
CA PRO A 138 -7.56 12.84 12.20
C PRO A 138 -6.47 12.76 11.12
N VAL A 139 -6.79 13.20 9.92
CA VAL A 139 -5.79 13.32 8.84
C VAL A 139 -4.72 14.29 9.31
N SER A 140 -3.44 13.90 9.17
CA SER A 140 -2.33 14.76 9.59
C SER A 140 -2.35 16.09 8.83
N PRO A 141 -1.89 17.20 9.45
CA PRO A 141 -1.82 18.51 8.78
C PRO A 141 -1.03 18.45 7.47
N THR A 142 0.05 17.68 7.43
CA THR A 142 0.88 17.49 6.23
C THR A 142 0.13 16.78 5.11
N THR A 143 -0.59 15.70 5.42
CA THR A 143 -1.42 14.97 4.43
C THR A 143 -2.57 15.85 3.96
N ARG A 144 -3.17 16.63 4.87
CA ARG A 144 -4.22 17.59 4.54
C ARG A 144 -3.73 18.66 3.57
N MET A 145 -2.62 19.34 3.87
CA MET A 145 -2.00 20.31 2.97
C MET A 145 -1.68 19.70 1.60
N MET A 146 -1.21 18.45 1.57
CA MET A 146 -0.91 17.76 0.32
C MET A 146 -2.17 17.55 -0.55
N PHE A 147 -3.28 17.16 0.06
CA PHE A 147 -4.56 17.01 -0.66
C PHE A 147 -5.20 18.35 -1.02
N GLU A 148 -5.10 19.35 -0.15
CA GLU A 148 -5.53 20.73 -0.43
C GLU A 148 -4.81 21.28 -1.67
N LYS A 149 -3.50 21.05 -1.80
CA LYS A 149 -2.75 21.40 -3.02
C LYS A 149 -3.27 20.68 -4.28
N TYR A 150 -3.73 19.44 -4.19
CA TYR A 150 -4.35 18.76 -5.33
C TYR A 150 -5.67 19.44 -5.74
N PHE A 151 -6.46 19.89 -4.77
CA PHE A 151 -7.71 20.61 -5.02
C PHE A 151 -7.47 22.00 -5.60
N GLU A 152 -6.47 22.73 -5.10
CA GLU A 152 -6.03 24.02 -5.68
C GLU A 152 -5.59 23.87 -7.15
N GLN A 153 -5.03 22.72 -7.51
CA GLN A 153 -4.67 22.36 -8.89
C GLN A 153 -5.86 21.91 -9.74
N GLY A 154 -7.09 22.02 -9.23
CA GLY A 154 -8.32 21.69 -9.94
C GLY A 154 -8.66 20.20 -9.99
N LEU A 155 -7.96 19.34 -9.24
CA LEU A 155 -8.31 17.92 -9.19
C LEU A 155 -9.60 17.73 -8.38
N THR A 156 -10.53 16.95 -8.91
CA THR A 156 -11.66 16.43 -8.12
C THR A 156 -11.18 15.47 -7.02
N THR A 157 -12.01 15.20 -6.01
CA THR A 157 -11.71 14.22 -4.95
C THR A 157 -11.27 12.84 -5.49
N ALA A 158 -11.94 12.35 -6.54
CA ALA A 158 -11.58 11.10 -7.21
C ALA A 158 -10.25 11.20 -7.97
N GLN A 159 -9.92 12.34 -8.56
CA GLN A 159 -8.64 12.56 -9.24
C GLN A 159 -7.51 12.73 -8.23
N ALA A 160 -7.71 13.47 -7.13
CA ALA A 160 -6.71 13.65 -6.08
C ALA A 160 -6.36 12.31 -5.40
N SER A 161 -7.36 11.47 -5.10
CA SER A 161 -7.13 10.12 -4.57
C SER A 161 -6.35 9.26 -5.57
N ARG A 162 -6.75 9.25 -6.84
CA ARG A 162 -6.02 8.54 -7.90
C ARG A 162 -4.60 9.07 -8.09
N HIS A 163 -4.40 10.37 -8.04
CA HIS A 163 -3.10 11.02 -8.19
C HIS A 163 -2.17 10.74 -6.99
N HIS A 164 -2.72 10.67 -5.78
CA HIS A 164 -1.95 10.31 -4.59
C HIS A 164 -1.56 8.82 -4.59
N ILE A 165 -2.48 7.95 -5.03
CA ILE A 165 -2.18 6.54 -5.28
C ILE A 165 -1.18 6.40 -6.45
N TRP A 166 -1.23 7.29 -7.43
CA TRP A 166 -0.31 7.33 -8.58
C TRP A 166 1.13 7.67 -8.17
N LYS A 167 1.32 8.48 -7.13
CA LYS A 167 2.66 8.72 -6.52
C LYS A 167 3.28 7.48 -5.87
N MET A 168 2.50 6.42 -5.65
CA MET A 168 3.03 5.10 -5.28
C MET A 168 3.28 4.35 -6.59
N ASP A 169 4.55 4.20 -7.01
CA ASP A 169 5.07 3.63 -8.28
C ASP A 169 4.69 2.14 -8.57
N LEU A 170 3.45 1.74 -8.32
CA LEU A 170 2.89 0.42 -8.61
C LEU A 170 1.72 0.49 -9.60
N TYR A 171 1.40 1.68 -10.11
CA TYR A 171 0.23 1.89 -10.95
C TYR A 171 0.32 1.18 -12.30
N ILE A 172 1.47 1.29 -12.99
CA ILE A 172 1.67 0.66 -14.30
C ILE A 172 1.55 -0.87 -14.18
N LEU A 173 2.13 -1.46 -13.13
CA LEU A 173 2.01 -2.90 -12.86
C LEU A 173 0.56 -3.30 -12.59
N ARG A 174 -0.18 -2.55 -11.77
CA ARG A 174 -1.60 -2.85 -11.47
C ARG A 174 -2.48 -2.73 -12.71
N LYS A 175 -2.25 -1.71 -13.55
CA LYS A 175 -2.91 -1.57 -14.85
C LYS A 175 -2.59 -2.75 -15.76
N TYR A 176 -1.33 -3.15 -15.84
CA TYR A 176 -0.89 -4.27 -16.69
C TYR A 176 -1.54 -5.58 -16.24
N ILE A 177 -1.51 -5.88 -14.94
CA ILE A 177 -2.21 -7.05 -14.38
C ILE A 177 -3.70 -6.99 -14.72
N ARG A 178 -4.34 -5.82 -14.57
CA ARG A 178 -5.75 -5.68 -14.95
C ARG A 178 -5.96 -5.95 -16.44
N ALA A 179 -5.12 -5.40 -17.32
CA ALA A 179 -5.20 -5.62 -18.76
C ALA A 179 -5.13 -7.11 -19.09
N GLU A 180 -4.12 -7.80 -18.57
CA GLU A 180 -3.93 -9.24 -18.77
C GLU A 180 -5.11 -10.06 -18.20
N ARG A 181 -5.50 -9.80 -16.95
CA ARG A 181 -6.56 -10.59 -16.29
C ARG A 181 -7.91 -10.43 -16.97
N THR A 182 -8.18 -9.26 -17.56
CA THR A 182 -9.44 -8.95 -18.26
C THR A 182 -9.37 -9.14 -19.77
N GLY A 183 -8.21 -9.41 -20.34
CA GLY A 183 -8.00 -9.42 -21.80
C GLY A 183 -8.32 -8.06 -22.45
N ASN A 184 -8.00 -6.95 -21.80
CA ASN A 184 -8.21 -5.61 -22.36
C ASN A 184 -6.98 -5.17 -23.17
N TRP A 185 -7.12 -5.21 -24.50
CA TRP A 185 -6.01 -4.94 -25.43
C TRP A 185 -5.53 -3.50 -25.43
N GLU A 186 -6.44 -2.54 -25.39
CA GLU A 186 -6.09 -1.11 -25.36
C GLU A 186 -5.31 -0.77 -24.08
N LEU A 187 -5.77 -1.28 -22.93
CA LEU A 187 -5.09 -1.08 -21.66
C LEU A 187 -3.73 -1.80 -21.63
N HIS A 188 -3.61 -2.97 -22.27
CA HIS A 188 -2.33 -3.67 -22.43
C HIS A 188 -1.34 -2.78 -23.20
N LEU A 189 -1.69 -2.29 -24.39
CA LEU A 189 -0.83 -1.41 -25.18
C LEU A 189 -0.45 -0.13 -24.44
N GLN A 190 -1.41 0.51 -23.77
CA GLN A 190 -1.15 1.70 -22.95
C GLN A 190 -0.07 1.41 -21.89
N THR A 191 -0.17 0.28 -21.19
CA THR A 191 0.81 -0.05 -20.15
C THR A 191 2.18 -0.37 -20.71
N ILE A 192 2.26 -1.07 -21.85
CA ILE A 192 3.54 -1.32 -22.54
C ILE A 192 4.17 -0.02 -23.06
N GLN A 193 3.36 1.01 -23.36
CA GLN A 193 3.85 2.35 -23.71
C GLN A 193 4.34 3.15 -22.49
N GLU A 194 3.78 2.92 -21.30
CA GLU A 194 4.14 3.61 -20.06
C GLU A 194 5.39 3.01 -19.36
N MET A 195 5.69 1.72 -19.56
CA MET A 195 6.85 1.02 -18.95
C MET A 195 8.26 1.42 -19.42
N PRO A 196 8.53 1.75 -20.70
CA PRO A 196 9.88 1.89 -21.24
C PRO A 196 10.79 2.88 -20.51
N PRO A 197 10.32 4.04 -19.99
CA PRO A 197 11.18 4.93 -19.23
C PRO A 197 11.80 4.24 -18.01
N TYR A 198 11.01 3.49 -17.26
CA TYR A 198 11.50 2.78 -16.08
C TYR A 198 12.47 1.65 -16.44
N LEU A 199 12.17 0.89 -17.50
CA LEU A 199 13.05 -0.17 -18.00
C LEU A 199 14.39 0.37 -18.51
N ALA A 200 14.37 1.53 -19.19
CA ALA A 200 15.58 2.19 -19.67
C ALA A 200 16.43 2.69 -18.49
N ALA A 201 15.78 3.33 -17.51
CA ALA A 201 16.45 3.83 -16.32
C ALA A 201 17.05 2.70 -15.45
N SER A 202 16.40 1.54 -15.37
CA SER A 202 16.90 0.38 -14.61
C SER A 202 17.89 -0.49 -15.39
N GLY A 203 18.14 -0.18 -16.67
CA GLY A 203 19.07 -0.89 -17.53
C GLY A 203 18.56 -2.20 -18.13
N HIS A 204 17.25 -2.40 -18.17
CA HIS A 204 16.57 -3.49 -18.90
C HIS A 204 16.53 -3.22 -20.41
N ASN A 205 17.70 -2.98 -20.99
CA ASN A 205 17.90 -2.46 -22.35
C ASN A 205 17.21 -3.30 -23.44
N LEU A 206 17.28 -4.64 -23.35
CA LEU A 206 16.65 -5.54 -24.31
C LEU A 206 15.12 -5.43 -24.26
N TYR A 207 14.54 -5.35 -23.06
CA TYR A 207 13.10 -5.15 -22.89
C TYR A 207 12.64 -3.81 -23.46
N VAL A 208 13.45 -2.74 -23.33
CA VAL A 208 13.14 -1.44 -23.95
C VAL A 208 13.10 -1.55 -25.47
N LYS A 209 14.11 -2.18 -26.09
CA LYS A 209 14.14 -2.38 -27.55
C LYS A 209 12.94 -3.21 -28.02
N SER A 210 12.68 -4.33 -27.35
CA SER A 210 11.55 -5.21 -27.68
C SER A 210 10.20 -4.53 -27.50
N ALA A 211 10.00 -3.76 -26.42
CA ALA A 211 8.77 -3.02 -26.19
C ALA A 211 8.50 -1.97 -27.27
N ARG A 212 9.53 -1.21 -27.69
CA ARG A 212 9.38 -0.23 -28.78
C ARG A 212 9.03 -0.90 -30.12
N LEU A 213 9.74 -1.99 -30.45
CA LEU A 213 9.45 -2.77 -31.66
C LEU A 213 8.04 -3.35 -31.65
N PHE A 214 7.65 -3.92 -30.53
CA PHE A 214 6.30 -4.46 -30.33
C PHE A 214 5.25 -3.36 -30.53
N LEU A 215 5.38 -2.20 -29.88
CA LEU A 215 4.43 -1.10 -30.04
C LEU A 215 4.32 -0.61 -31.48
N GLN A 216 5.44 -0.53 -32.21
CA GLN A 216 5.45 -0.14 -33.63
C GLN A 216 4.77 -1.18 -34.53
N GLN A 217 4.94 -2.47 -34.24
CA GLN A 217 4.22 -3.53 -34.94
C GLN A 217 2.72 -3.48 -34.63
N MET A 218 2.38 -3.30 -33.35
CA MET A 218 0.99 -3.25 -32.90
C MET A 218 0.24 -2.01 -33.43
N SER A 219 0.91 -0.87 -33.63
CA SER A 219 0.29 0.30 -34.26
C SER A 219 -0.09 0.06 -35.74
N ASN A 220 0.69 -0.75 -36.45
CA ASN A 220 0.46 -1.09 -37.85
C ASN A 220 -0.48 -2.29 -38.02
N LEU A 221 -0.82 -2.99 -36.93
CA LEU A 221 -1.62 -4.22 -36.95
C LEU A 221 -2.99 -4.00 -37.60
N LYS A 222 -3.62 -2.85 -37.35
CA LYS A 222 -4.89 -2.44 -37.97
C LYS A 222 -4.84 -2.45 -39.50
N THR A 223 -3.71 -2.04 -40.07
CA THR A 223 -3.52 -1.96 -41.53
C THR A 223 -3.01 -3.25 -42.15
N GLN A 224 -2.09 -3.96 -41.47
CA GLN A 224 -1.44 -5.15 -42.03
C GLN A 224 -2.23 -6.43 -41.79
N HIS A 225 -2.88 -6.55 -40.63
CA HIS A 225 -3.58 -7.76 -40.18
C HIS A 225 -4.87 -7.41 -39.41
N PRO A 226 -5.90 -6.86 -40.07
CA PRO A 226 -7.13 -6.40 -39.41
C PRO A 226 -7.85 -7.51 -38.64
N ASN A 227 -7.84 -8.74 -39.15
CA ASN A 227 -8.44 -9.89 -38.46
C ASN A 227 -7.76 -10.18 -37.12
N VAL A 228 -6.42 -10.06 -37.05
CA VAL A 228 -5.66 -10.28 -35.82
C VAL A 228 -5.95 -9.16 -34.81
N GLN A 229 -6.05 -7.92 -35.27
CA GLN A 229 -6.45 -6.79 -34.42
C GLN A 229 -7.82 -7.07 -33.79
N GLN A 230 -8.80 -7.52 -34.57
CA GLN A 230 -10.13 -7.82 -34.07
C GLN A 230 -10.08 -8.89 -32.97
N TYR A 231 -9.36 -10.00 -33.20
CA TYR A 231 -9.19 -11.03 -32.17
C TYR A 231 -8.51 -10.48 -30.90
N PHE A 232 -7.53 -9.59 -31.04
CA PHE A 232 -6.90 -8.99 -29.87
C PHE A 232 -7.85 -8.08 -29.09
N GLU A 233 -8.66 -7.26 -29.78
CA GLU A 233 -9.70 -6.40 -29.19
C GLU A 233 -10.80 -7.22 -28.49
N GLU A 234 -11.13 -8.40 -29.00
CA GLU A 234 -12.02 -9.39 -28.37
C GLU A 234 -11.37 -10.08 -27.15
N GLY A 235 -10.08 -9.86 -26.91
CA GLY A 235 -9.34 -10.33 -25.75
C GLY A 235 -8.57 -11.64 -25.95
N PHE A 236 -8.41 -12.11 -27.19
CA PHE A 236 -7.68 -13.35 -27.50
C PHE A 236 -6.15 -13.23 -27.41
N HIS A 237 -5.62 -12.05 -27.07
CA HIS A 237 -4.19 -11.90 -26.75
C HIS A 237 -3.81 -12.55 -25.40
N VAL A 238 -4.80 -12.83 -24.53
CA VAL A 238 -4.60 -13.59 -23.29
C VAL A 238 -5.24 -14.96 -23.36
N VAL A 239 -4.66 -15.91 -22.64
CA VAL A 239 -5.18 -17.27 -22.55
C VAL A 239 -6.14 -17.38 -21.38
N ARG A 240 -7.30 -17.98 -21.60
CA ARG A 240 -8.32 -18.25 -20.58
C ARG A 240 -8.61 -19.74 -20.52
N ARG A 241 -8.83 -20.26 -19.31
CA ARG A 241 -9.30 -21.63 -19.04
C ARG A 241 -10.77 -21.70 -18.64
N SER A 242 -11.38 -20.53 -18.44
CA SER A 242 -12.77 -20.38 -18.00
C SER A 242 -13.28 -19.03 -18.49
N ASP A 243 -14.59 -18.89 -18.66
CA ASP A 243 -15.24 -17.65 -19.12
C ASP A 243 -15.34 -16.55 -18.05
N ARG A 244 -14.68 -16.72 -16.89
CA ARG A 244 -14.62 -15.70 -15.84
C ARG A 244 -13.84 -14.49 -16.35
N LEU A 245 -14.41 -13.30 -16.20
CA LEU A 245 -13.82 -12.04 -16.67
C LEU A 245 -12.38 -11.82 -16.20
N TRP A 246 -12.05 -12.16 -14.95
CA TRP A 246 -10.72 -11.97 -14.36
C TRP A 246 -9.83 -13.22 -14.48
N ALA A 247 -10.05 -14.10 -15.46
CA ALA A 247 -9.29 -15.35 -15.59
C ALA A 247 -8.20 -15.32 -16.68
N GLY A 248 -8.00 -14.20 -17.37
CA GLY A 248 -6.94 -14.07 -18.37
C GLY A 248 -5.55 -14.27 -17.77
N LEU A 249 -4.68 -14.93 -18.51
CA LEU A 249 -3.27 -15.16 -18.17
C LEU A 249 -2.42 -14.90 -19.41
N SER A 250 -1.21 -14.36 -19.20
CA SER A 250 -0.27 -14.17 -20.30
C SER A 250 0.10 -15.53 -20.91
N SER A 251 0.31 -15.54 -22.23
CA SER A 251 0.69 -16.74 -22.96
C SER A 251 1.98 -17.36 -22.40
N ASP A 252 2.98 -16.53 -22.08
CA ASP A 252 4.24 -16.97 -21.49
C ASP A 252 4.04 -17.70 -20.15
N LEU A 253 3.18 -17.16 -19.27
CA LEU A 253 2.91 -17.79 -17.97
C LEU A 253 2.22 -19.15 -18.14
N ILE A 254 1.33 -19.30 -19.11
CA ILE A 254 0.71 -20.59 -19.44
C ILE A 254 1.73 -21.55 -20.05
N ILE A 255 2.55 -21.08 -20.98
CA ILE A 255 3.62 -21.89 -21.57
C ILE A 255 4.53 -22.40 -20.44
N GLU A 256 4.94 -21.54 -19.50
CA GLU A 256 5.82 -21.94 -18.41
C GLU A 256 5.13 -22.90 -17.41
N GLN A 257 3.95 -22.54 -16.93
CA GLN A 257 3.27 -23.28 -15.86
C GLN A 257 2.67 -24.61 -16.33
N VAL A 258 2.37 -24.73 -17.63
CA VAL A 258 1.61 -25.85 -18.19
C VAL A 258 2.51 -26.68 -19.10
N LEU A 259 2.98 -26.08 -20.19
CA LEU A 259 3.76 -26.79 -21.21
C LEU A 259 5.18 -27.09 -20.71
N MET A 260 5.87 -26.10 -20.13
CA MET A 260 7.23 -26.31 -19.63
C MET A 260 7.25 -27.17 -18.37
N ARG A 261 6.20 -27.14 -17.56
CA ARG A 261 6.05 -28.05 -16.42
C ARG A 261 5.90 -29.50 -16.89
N SER A 262 5.01 -29.78 -17.85
CA SER A 262 4.85 -31.14 -18.40
C SER A 262 6.13 -31.67 -19.04
N LEU A 263 6.91 -30.78 -19.69
CA LEU A 263 8.24 -31.11 -20.22
C LEU A 263 9.29 -31.41 -19.13
N LYS A 264 9.15 -30.87 -17.91
CA LYS A 264 10.17 -30.95 -16.84
C LYS A 264 9.85 -31.99 -15.75
N THR A 265 8.60 -32.42 -15.62
CA THR A 265 8.16 -33.45 -14.65
C THR A 265 8.60 -34.86 -15.06
N CYS A 266 8.49 -35.86 -14.17
CA CYS A 266 8.78 -37.26 -14.49
C CYS A 266 7.97 -37.72 -15.71
N GLY A 267 8.63 -38.33 -16.71
CA GLY A 267 8.02 -38.68 -18.01
C GLY A 267 8.08 -37.56 -19.06
N GLY A 268 8.59 -36.37 -18.72
CA GLY A 268 8.78 -35.25 -19.62
C GLY A 268 10.18 -35.17 -20.26
N LEU A 269 10.29 -34.34 -21.29
CA LEU A 269 11.45 -34.18 -22.18
C LEU A 269 12.79 -33.81 -21.52
N LYS A 270 12.78 -33.11 -20.37
CA LYS A 270 14.00 -32.53 -19.77
C LYS A 270 14.68 -33.39 -18.71
N ARG A 271 14.10 -34.53 -18.31
CA ARG A 271 14.76 -35.50 -17.41
C ARG A 271 15.35 -36.65 -18.24
N GLY A 272 16.53 -36.44 -18.83
CA GLY A 272 17.22 -37.47 -19.65
C GLY A 272 18.43 -36.94 -20.44
N ARG A 273 19.12 -37.81 -21.21
CA ARG A 273 20.29 -37.49 -22.05
C ARG A 273 19.90 -36.78 -23.35
N GLY A 274 19.15 -35.68 -23.28
CA GLY A 274 18.67 -34.94 -24.45
C GLY A 274 17.77 -35.77 -25.38
N MET A 275 17.16 -35.11 -26.37
CA MET A 275 16.33 -35.76 -27.39
C MET A 275 16.70 -35.25 -28.79
N THR A 276 16.70 -36.17 -29.76
CA THR A 276 16.83 -35.88 -31.18
C THR A 276 15.62 -35.06 -31.67
N GLU A 277 15.74 -34.41 -32.83
CA GLU A 277 14.64 -33.62 -33.41
C GLU A 277 13.38 -34.46 -33.64
N GLN A 278 13.54 -35.68 -34.13
CA GLN A 278 12.45 -36.64 -34.36
C GLN A 278 11.69 -36.99 -33.06
N GLN A 279 12.41 -37.14 -31.96
CA GLN A 279 11.87 -37.39 -30.62
C GLN A 279 11.06 -36.19 -30.09
N ARG A 280 11.50 -34.95 -30.38
CA ARG A 280 10.74 -33.73 -30.06
C ARG A 280 9.47 -33.64 -30.88
N LEU A 281 9.56 -33.96 -32.17
CA LEU A 281 8.43 -33.92 -33.09
C LEU A 281 7.35 -34.93 -32.67
N LEU A 282 7.75 -36.17 -32.37
CA LEU A 282 6.84 -37.21 -31.90
C LEU A 282 6.10 -36.77 -30.62
N TRP A 283 6.82 -36.18 -29.66
CA TRP A 283 6.20 -35.67 -28.45
C TRP A 283 5.25 -34.50 -28.74
N LEU A 284 5.66 -33.52 -29.55
CA LEU A 284 4.82 -32.37 -29.88
C LEU A 284 3.51 -32.79 -30.57
N LEU A 285 3.59 -33.74 -31.50
CA LEU A 285 2.43 -34.23 -32.25
C LEU A 285 1.56 -35.19 -31.43
N SER A 286 2.12 -35.95 -30.49
CA SER A 286 1.34 -36.86 -29.64
C SER A 286 0.64 -36.15 -28.48
N MET A 287 1.16 -35.02 -28.01
CA MET A 287 0.63 -34.33 -26.83
C MET A 287 -0.86 -33.96 -26.91
N PRO A 288 -1.39 -33.40 -28.02
CA PRO A 288 -2.84 -33.14 -28.14
C PRO A 288 -3.66 -34.42 -28.00
N ALA A 289 -3.28 -35.49 -28.72
CA ALA A 289 -3.98 -36.77 -28.65
C ALA A 289 -3.89 -37.41 -27.25
N CYS A 290 -2.72 -37.34 -26.60
CA CYS A 290 -2.56 -37.82 -25.23
C CYS A 290 -3.38 -36.99 -24.22
N ALA A 291 -3.51 -35.68 -24.44
CA ALA A 291 -4.34 -34.81 -23.61
C ALA A 291 -5.83 -35.15 -23.74
N GLU A 292 -6.32 -35.38 -24.98
CA GLU A 292 -7.69 -35.82 -25.24
C GLU A 292 -7.98 -37.20 -24.62
N ILE A 293 -7.09 -38.17 -24.80
CA ILE A 293 -7.22 -39.49 -24.18
C ILE A 293 -7.24 -39.38 -22.66
N ASN A 294 -6.35 -38.57 -22.07
CA ASN A 294 -6.34 -38.35 -20.62
C ASN A 294 -7.63 -37.69 -20.13
N GLN A 295 -8.17 -36.72 -20.88
CA GLN A 295 -9.45 -36.10 -20.56
C GLN A 295 -10.60 -37.12 -20.64
N ALA A 296 -10.70 -37.89 -21.71
CA ALA A 296 -11.71 -38.94 -21.87
C ALA A 296 -11.62 -40.00 -20.75
N MET A 297 -10.41 -40.40 -20.38
CA MET A 297 -10.18 -41.33 -19.27
C MET A 297 -10.64 -40.76 -17.92
N GLN A 298 -10.42 -39.46 -17.67
CA GLN A 298 -10.93 -38.80 -16.46
C GLN A 298 -12.45 -38.73 -16.44
N GLU A 299 -13.08 -38.45 -17.58
CA GLU A 299 -14.54 -38.45 -17.72
C GLU A 299 -15.14 -39.83 -17.49
N ILE A 300 -14.57 -40.88 -18.10
CA ILE A 300 -15.01 -42.27 -17.95
C ILE A 300 -14.86 -42.76 -16.50
N THR A 301 -13.72 -42.50 -15.89
CA THR A 301 -13.44 -42.97 -14.52
C THR A 301 -14.13 -42.13 -13.45
N ARG A 302 -14.66 -40.96 -13.83
CA ARG A 302 -15.14 -39.90 -12.91
C ARG A 302 -14.08 -39.46 -11.90
N VAL A 303 -12.82 -39.83 -12.11
CA VAL A 303 -11.68 -39.38 -11.33
C VAL A 303 -11.15 -38.14 -12.01
N ASN A 304 -11.81 -37.01 -11.75
CA ASN A 304 -11.31 -35.72 -12.21
C ASN A 304 -10.06 -35.36 -11.40
N PHE A 305 -8.90 -35.33 -12.06
CA PHE A 305 -7.67 -34.73 -11.50
C PHE A 305 -7.70 -33.21 -11.56
N ASN A 306 -8.87 -32.63 -11.75
CA ASN A 306 -9.12 -31.24 -11.43
C ASN A 306 -8.66 -31.05 -9.99
N THR A 307 -7.56 -30.32 -9.80
CA THR A 307 -7.33 -29.64 -8.53
C THR A 307 -8.63 -28.89 -8.26
N GLY A 308 -9.40 -29.35 -7.26
CA GLY A 308 -10.75 -28.84 -7.03
C GLY A 308 -10.76 -27.32 -6.91
N GLU A 309 -11.96 -26.72 -6.80
CA GLU A 309 -12.11 -25.26 -6.63
C GLU A 309 -11.31 -24.65 -5.47
N GLN A 310 -10.74 -25.48 -4.59
CA GLN A 310 -9.69 -25.09 -3.67
C GLN A 310 -8.40 -24.78 -4.42
N ASN A 311 -8.28 -23.52 -4.84
CA ASN A 311 -7.01 -22.90 -5.19
C ASN A 311 -5.94 -23.33 -4.14
N GLN A 312 -4.79 -23.81 -4.60
CA GLN A 312 -3.66 -24.19 -3.73
C GLN A 312 -3.29 -23.07 -2.74
N ASP A 313 -3.52 -21.81 -3.14
CA ASP A 313 -3.31 -20.63 -2.31
C ASP A 313 -4.30 -20.49 -1.16
N MET A 314 -5.47 -21.14 -1.25
CA MET A 314 -6.52 -21.14 -0.23
C MET A 314 -6.34 -22.24 0.82
N THR A 315 -5.29 -23.06 0.74
CA THR A 315 -5.01 -24.08 1.75
C THR A 315 -4.70 -23.43 3.11
N LYS A 316 -5.17 -24.03 4.22
CA LYS A 316 -4.91 -23.52 5.58
C LYS A 316 -3.41 -23.33 5.86
N ALA A 317 -2.58 -24.24 5.35
CA ALA A 317 -1.12 -24.14 5.46
C ALA A 317 -0.57 -22.91 4.74
N ARG A 318 -1.09 -22.60 3.54
CA ARG A 318 -0.68 -21.42 2.79
C ARG A 318 -1.17 -20.12 3.44
N GLN A 319 -2.42 -20.06 3.86
CA GLN A 319 -2.97 -18.91 4.61
C GLN A 319 -2.15 -18.61 5.88
N SER A 320 -1.79 -19.64 6.64
CA SER A 320 -0.95 -19.50 7.84
C SER A 320 0.45 -18.97 7.50
N ARG A 321 1.06 -19.44 6.40
CA ARG A 321 2.35 -18.94 5.92
C ARG A 321 2.25 -17.47 5.45
N ASP A 322 1.26 -17.15 4.63
CA ASP A 322 1.05 -15.78 4.14
C ASP A 322 0.78 -14.82 5.30
N TRP A 323 0.05 -15.24 6.34
CA TRP A 323 -0.13 -14.47 7.56
C TRP A 323 1.20 -14.24 8.30
N LYS A 324 2.02 -15.28 8.45
CA LYS A 324 3.35 -15.17 9.08
C LYS A 324 4.27 -14.23 8.28
N ASP A 325 4.28 -14.35 6.95
CA ASP A 325 5.08 -13.51 6.07
C ASP A 325 4.60 -12.06 6.10
N THR A 326 3.28 -11.84 6.09
CA THR A 326 2.66 -10.52 6.26
C THR A 326 3.08 -9.88 7.58
N LEU A 327 3.01 -10.61 8.69
CA LEU A 327 3.47 -10.12 9.99
C LEU A 327 4.97 -9.83 10.00
N SER A 328 5.77 -10.64 9.32
CA SER A 328 7.22 -10.42 9.17
C SER A 328 7.50 -9.10 8.45
N VAL A 329 6.84 -8.87 7.30
CA VAL A 329 6.93 -7.63 6.54
C VAL A 329 6.43 -6.44 7.36
N LEU A 330 5.31 -6.56 8.06
CA LEU A 330 4.77 -5.49 8.91
C LEU A 330 5.75 -5.11 10.03
N ARG A 331 6.29 -6.09 10.76
CA ARG A 331 7.31 -5.84 11.80
C ARG A 331 8.57 -5.21 11.22
N TYR A 332 8.96 -5.64 10.03
CA TYR A 332 10.11 -5.08 9.32
C TYR A 332 9.88 -3.60 8.96
N LEU A 333 8.72 -3.28 8.38
CA LEU A 333 8.33 -1.93 7.97
C LEU A 333 8.00 -1.00 9.16
N GLN A 334 7.56 -1.53 10.30
CA GLN A 334 7.39 -0.73 11.53
C GLN A 334 8.70 -0.05 11.96
N LYS A 335 9.84 -0.72 11.80
CA LYS A 335 11.16 -0.15 12.11
C LYS A 335 11.70 0.74 10.99
N ARG A 336 11.22 0.56 9.76
CA ARG A 336 11.71 1.25 8.54
C ARG A 336 10.52 1.78 7.75
N ASN A 337 9.77 2.70 8.36
CA ASN A 337 8.52 3.18 7.79
C ASN A 337 8.80 4.03 6.54
N PRO A 338 8.42 3.57 5.33
CA PRO A 338 8.64 4.31 4.09
C PRO A 338 7.74 5.55 3.99
N PHE A 339 6.75 5.69 4.86
CA PHE A 339 5.82 6.83 4.95
C PHE A 339 6.17 7.80 6.08
N SER A 340 7.33 7.64 6.71
CA SER A 340 7.83 8.63 7.66
C SER A 340 8.01 9.98 6.95
N SER A 341 7.84 11.09 7.69
CA SER A 341 7.94 12.47 7.16
C SER A 341 9.36 12.87 6.75
N ASP A 342 10.29 11.93 6.77
CA ASP A 342 11.70 12.16 6.49
C ASP A 342 11.89 12.38 4.99
N PRO A 343 12.46 13.53 4.59
CA PRO A 343 12.66 13.83 3.17
C PRO A 343 13.80 13.03 2.54
N THR A 344 14.58 12.27 3.32
CA THR A 344 15.72 11.50 2.79
C THR A 344 15.27 10.25 2.05
N LEU A 345 15.79 10.08 0.84
CA LEU A 345 15.60 8.86 0.06
C LEU A 345 16.34 7.70 0.75
N ARG A 346 15.63 6.60 1.01
CA ARG A 346 16.18 5.43 1.72
C ARG A 346 15.84 4.14 1.00
N ASN A 347 16.79 3.20 1.03
CA ASN A 347 16.52 1.82 0.60
C ASN A 347 15.66 1.12 1.66
N ILE A 348 14.49 0.62 1.26
CA ILE A 348 13.55 0.00 2.18
C ILE A 348 14.08 -1.31 2.77
N ALA A 349 14.87 -2.08 2.03
CA ALA A 349 15.38 -3.40 2.41
C ALA A 349 16.63 -3.36 3.29
N THR A 350 17.40 -2.27 3.23
CA THR A 350 18.63 -2.11 4.04
C THR A 350 18.52 -0.99 5.07
N GLY A 351 17.70 0.03 4.81
CA GLY A 351 17.62 1.26 5.59
C GLY A 351 18.71 2.29 5.25
N PHE A 352 19.57 2.03 4.27
CA PHE A 352 20.62 2.98 3.88
C PHE A 352 20.04 4.25 3.26
N HIS A 353 20.56 5.40 3.70
CA HIS A 353 20.29 6.69 3.09
C HIS A 353 20.99 6.78 1.73
N ALA A 354 20.25 7.31 0.75
CA ALA A 354 20.77 7.56 -0.57
C ALA A 354 21.84 8.66 -0.54
N HIS A 355 22.94 8.44 -1.25
CA HIS A 355 23.90 9.50 -1.55
C HIS A 355 23.25 10.54 -2.49
N PRO A 356 23.62 11.83 -2.44
CA PRO A 356 23.05 12.86 -3.33
C PRO A 356 23.16 12.59 -4.83
N THR A 357 24.03 11.66 -5.25
CA THR A 357 24.19 11.25 -6.65
C THR A 357 23.17 10.21 -7.11
N VAL A 358 22.37 9.65 -6.20
CA VAL A 358 21.33 8.66 -6.51
C VAL A 358 20.17 9.35 -7.23
N THR A 359 19.64 8.70 -8.27
CA THR A 359 18.58 9.29 -9.13
C THR A 359 17.40 8.35 -9.36
N VAL A 360 17.18 7.36 -8.47
CA VAL A 360 16.09 6.38 -8.65
C VAL A 360 14.69 6.97 -8.45
N ASP A 361 14.57 8.01 -7.65
CA ASP A 361 13.35 8.81 -7.44
C ASP A 361 12.93 9.58 -8.70
N THR A 362 13.88 9.87 -9.59
CA THR A 362 13.66 10.52 -10.88
C THR A 362 13.81 9.55 -12.07
N ALA A 363 13.68 8.24 -11.83
CA ALA A 363 13.89 7.19 -12.83
C ALA A 363 13.09 7.41 -14.12
N HIS A 364 11.83 7.87 -14.02
CA HIS A 364 11.03 8.20 -15.21
C HIS A 364 11.71 9.26 -16.10
N ALA A 365 12.21 10.34 -15.51
CA ALA A 365 12.86 11.43 -16.25
C ALA A 365 14.20 10.99 -16.85
N VAL A 366 14.98 10.20 -16.12
CA VAL A 366 16.23 9.59 -16.63
C VAL A 366 15.92 8.70 -17.83
N GLY A 367 14.94 7.80 -17.69
CA GLY A 367 14.47 6.91 -18.74
C GLY A 367 13.98 7.64 -19.98
N ALA A 368 13.17 8.69 -19.80
CA ALA A 368 12.64 9.49 -20.89
C ALA A 368 13.77 10.14 -21.74
N LYS A 369 14.86 10.60 -21.10
CA LYS A 369 16.03 11.12 -21.81
C LYS A 369 16.72 10.05 -22.66
N ILE A 370 16.85 8.84 -22.12
CA ILE A 370 17.41 7.70 -22.87
C ILE A 370 16.51 7.40 -24.09
N LEU A 371 15.20 7.32 -23.90
CA LEU A 371 14.25 7.06 -24.99
C LEU A 371 14.31 8.11 -26.09
N ALA A 372 14.38 9.40 -25.75
CA ALA A 372 14.51 10.47 -26.73
C ALA A 372 15.79 10.32 -27.58
N SER A 373 16.89 9.87 -26.96
CA SER A 373 18.14 9.65 -27.69
C SER A 373 18.14 8.43 -28.63
N MET A 374 17.13 7.56 -28.50
CA MET A 374 16.89 6.42 -29.38
C MET A 374 16.06 6.79 -30.61
N ASP A 375 15.37 7.94 -30.61
CA ASP A 375 14.49 8.32 -31.72
C ASP A 375 15.28 8.50 -33.02
N GLY A 376 14.72 7.98 -34.11
CA GLY A 376 15.35 7.99 -35.44
C GLY A 376 16.46 6.95 -35.64
N LYS A 377 16.74 6.08 -34.66
CA LYS A 377 17.76 5.02 -34.77
C LYS A 377 17.12 3.63 -34.78
N THR A 378 17.72 2.69 -35.50
CA THR A 378 17.28 1.30 -35.44
C THR A 378 17.69 0.64 -34.11
N PRO A 379 17.01 -0.44 -33.69
CA PRO A 379 17.40 -1.17 -32.49
C PRO A 379 18.84 -1.72 -32.54
N ALA A 380 19.40 -1.98 -33.73
CA ALA A 380 20.76 -2.46 -33.88
C ALA A 380 21.80 -1.34 -33.70
N GLU A 381 21.51 -0.14 -34.19
CA GLU A 381 22.40 1.03 -34.12
C GLU A 381 22.53 1.60 -32.71
N TYR A 382 21.45 1.57 -31.92
CA TYR A 382 21.45 2.19 -30.60
C TYR A 382 22.11 1.30 -29.54
N THR A 383 23.15 1.84 -28.89
CA THR A 383 23.86 1.20 -27.78
C THR A 383 23.62 1.98 -26.48
N PHE A 384 23.07 1.31 -25.47
CA PHE A 384 22.84 1.88 -24.14
C PHE A 384 24.16 2.01 -23.37
N LYS A 385 24.30 3.08 -22.60
CA LYS A 385 25.45 3.28 -21.70
C LYS A 385 24.99 3.28 -20.26
N ARG A 386 25.71 2.55 -19.41
CA ARG A 386 25.41 2.46 -17.96
C ARG A 386 25.42 3.83 -17.27
N LYS A 387 26.27 4.76 -17.73
CA LYS A 387 26.36 6.13 -17.20
C LYS A 387 25.09 6.97 -17.43
N ASP A 388 24.27 6.60 -18.41
CA ASP A 388 23.04 7.32 -18.75
C ASP A 388 21.83 6.75 -17.97
N GLN A 389 21.99 5.58 -17.31
CA GLN A 389 20.98 4.91 -16.51
C GLN A 389 20.87 5.51 -15.10
N ALA A 390 19.81 5.18 -14.36
CA ALA A 390 19.61 5.69 -13.02
C ALA A 390 20.67 5.17 -12.05
N VAL A 391 21.22 6.06 -11.23
CA VAL A 391 22.19 5.69 -10.20
C VAL A 391 21.44 5.09 -9.02
N THR A 392 21.68 3.82 -8.73
CA THR A 392 20.99 3.08 -7.67
C THR A 392 21.55 3.39 -6.28
N ILE A 393 20.72 3.19 -5.24
CA ILE A 393 21.20 3.15 -3.86
C ILE A 393 21.96 1.83 -3.72
N GLY A 394 23.29 1.89 -3.87
CA GLY A 394 24.13 0.71 -3.85
C GLY A 394 23.85 -0.17 -2.64
N ILE A 395 23.66 -1.46 -2.90
CA ILE A 395 23.96 -2.51 -1.92
C ILE A 395 25.41 -2.87 -2.23
N LYS A 396 26.32 -2.57 -1.32
CA LYS A 396 27.64 -3.23 -1.36
C LYS A 396 27.44 -4.72 -1.13
#